data_AF-A0A960QE24-F1
#
_entry.id   AF-A0A960QE24-F1
#
_cell.length_a   1.000
_cell.length_b   1.000
_cell.length_c   1.000
_cell.angle_alpha   90.00
_cell.angle_beta   90.00
_cell.angle_gamma   90.00
#
_symmetry.space_group_name_H-M   'P 1'
#
loop_
_entity.id
_entity.type
_entity.pdbx_description
1 polymer ?
#
loop_
_entity_poly.entity_id
_entity_poly.type
_entity_poly.pdbx_seq_one_letter_code
_entity_poly.pdbx_strand_id
1 'polypeptide(L)'
;MKTRIAWTLFAASLAALLWLGCDDEDYRRETPPRSPVESIQIVTGTTNDPLVTTDTLWFAPGDSASTTVTVIVTDYYGHAVAGMKVDLSLANASLGVIEYVDETLRDTTNSVGRVNAVFRSYAQAGDQIITATAGGATSNRVLVIRPRSQGIRDGNFGEYCIYVATDSICFDIPG
;
A
#
# COMPACT_ATOMS: atom_id res chain seq x y z
N MET A 1 -76.48 41.80 37.15
CA MET A 1 -76.58 41.48 35.70
C MET A 1 -75.23 40.93 35.26
N LYS A 2 -75.24 39.74 34.64
CA LYS A 2 -74.17 38.98 33.97
C LYS A 2 -72.79 39.64 33.82
N THR A 3 -71.72 38.93 34.21
CA THR A 3 -70.85 38.19 33.26
C THR A 3 -69.73 37.43 33.99
N ARG A 4 -69.77 36.09 33.89
CA ARG A 4 -68.61 35.20 34.02
C ARG A 4 -68.07 35.01 32.61
N ILE A 5 -66.80 35.27 32.33
CA ILE A 5 -66.03 34.75 31.18
C ILE A 5 -64.55 34.92 31.53
N ALA A 6 -63.73 33.98 31.02
CA ALA A 6 -62.26 33.95 31.00
C ALA A 6 -61.59 33.07 32.07
N TRP A 7 -61.90 31.76 32.07
CA TRP A 7 -61.06 30.72 32.69
C TRP A 7 -60.80 29.52 31.76
N THR A 8 -60.97 29.67 30.44
CA THR A 8 -60.93 28.54 29.47
C THR A 8 -60.04 28.80 28.26
N LEU A 9 -58.93 29.52 28.41
CA LEU A 9 -57.96 29.68 27.32
C LEU A 9 -56.51 29.32 27.66
N PHE A 10 -56.21 28.92 28.90
CA PHE A 10 -54.83 28.56 29.27
C PHE A 10 -54.52 27.06 29.21
N ALA A 11 -55.53 26.19 29.15
CA ALA A 11 -55.33 24.73 29.21
C ALA A 11 -55.02 24.08 27.85
N ALA A 12 -55.28 24.74 26.72
CA ALA A 12 -55.15 24.11 25.40
C ALA A 12 -53.75 24.23 24.79
N SER A 13 -52.89 25.14 25.27
CA SER A 13 -51.56 25.33 24.67
C SER A 13 -50.46 24.43 25.26
N LEU A 14 -50.69 23.79 26.41
CA LEU A 14 -49.68 22.94 27.05
C LEU A 14 -49.77 21.46 26.62
N ALA A 15 -50.93 21.02 26.12
CA ALA A 15 -51.11 19.65 25.65
C ALA A 15 -50.55 19.39 24.25
N ALA A 16 -50.35 20.42 23.43
CA ALA A 16 -49.79 20.29 22.08
C ALA A 16 -48.25 20.15 22.06
N LEU A 17 -47.56 20.52 23.14
CA LEU A 17 -46.09 20.39 23.24
C LEU A 17 -45.63 19.02 23.74
N LEU A 18 -46.54 18.18 24.25
CA LEU A 18 -46.23 16.82 24.70
C LEU A 18 -46.38 15.76 23.59
N TRP A 19 -46.82 16.17 22.39
CA TRP A 19 -46.95 15.29 21.21
C TRP A 19 -45.82 15.42 20.21
N LEU A 20 -44.83 16.29 20.46
CA LEU A 20 -43.47 16.07 19.96
C LEU A 20 -42.83 15.02 20.87
N GLY A 21 -43.41 13.82 20.80
CA GLY A 21 -42.78 12.62 21.34
C GLY A 21 -41.40 12.55 20.73
N CYS A 22 -40.41 12.59 21.61
CA CYS A 22 -39.07 12.12 21.36
C CYS A 22 -39.17 10.71 20.78
N ASP A 23 -39.22 10.59 19.45
CA ASP A 23 -38.56 9.47 18.78
C ASP A 23 -37.06 9.72 18.95
N ASP A 24 -36.56 9.48 20.16
CA ASP A 24 -35.23 8.90 20.29
C ASP A 24 -35.37 7.47 19.79
N GLU A 25 -35.51 7.33 18.45
CA GLU A 25 -34.92 6.21 17.75
C GLU A 25 -33.44 6.30 18.13
N ASP A 26 -33.13 5.64 19.24
CA ASP A 26 -31.81 5.23 19.67
C ASP A 26 -31.32 4.30 18.56
N TYR A 27 -30.99 4.93 17.43
CA TYR A 27 -30.24 4.39 16.33
C TYR A 27 -28.86 4.20 16.92
N ARG A 28 -28.76 3.17 17.78
CA ARG A 28 -27.57 2.38 17.94
C ARG A 28 -27.29 1.83 16.54
N ARG A 29 -26.74 2.71 15.71
CA ARG A 29 -25.70 2.36 14.77
C ARG A 29 -24.65 1.71 15.64
N GLU A 30 -24.82 0.41 15.86
CA GLU A 30 -23.68 -0.47 16.02
C GLU A 30 -22.76 -0.05 14.88
N THR A 31 -21.76 0.72 15.25
CA THR A 31 -20.76 1.14 14.29
C THR A 31 -20.23 -0.20 13.80
N PRO A 32 -20.34 -0.52 12.50
CA PRO A 32 -19.90 -1.81 12.01
C PRO A 32 -18.49 -2.04 12.58
N PRO A 33 -18.20 -3.25 13.11
CA PRO A 33 -16.93 -3.50 13.77
C PRO A 33 -15.84 -2.98 12.85
N ARG A 34 -15.13 -1.93 13.31
CA ARG A 34 -14.12 -1.28 12.49
C ARG A 34 -13.09 -2.33 12.14
N SER A 35 -12.71 -2.41 10.86
CA SER A 35 -11.63 -3.29 10.47
C SER A 35 -10.41 -2.97 11.34
N PRO A 36 -9.72 -3.98 11.90
CA PRO A 36 -8.50 -3.74 12.65
C PRO A 36 -7.37 -3.15 11.78
N VAL A 37 -7.54 -3.13 10.45
CA VAL A 37 -6.60 -2.56 9.49
C VAL A 37 -7.24 -1.35 8.82
N GLU A 38 -6.53 -0.23 8.84
CA GLU A 38 -6.93 0.98 8.10
C GLU A 38 -6.09 1.14 6.83
N SER A 39 -4.79 0.90 6.93
CA SER A 39 -3.88 1.12 5.80
C SER A 39 -2.85 0.03 5.65
N ILE A 40 -2.46 -0.15 4.39
CA ILE A 40 -1.39 -1.04 3.96
C ILE A 40 -0.45 -0.27 3.03
N GLN A 41 0.84 -0.44 3.22
CA GLN A 41 1.88 0.19 2.43
C GLN A 41 2.86 -0.86 1.93
N ILE A 42 3.27 -0.74 0.68
CA ILE A 42 4.35 -1.55 0.10
C ILE A 42 5.56 -0.64 -0.10
N VAL A 43 6.68 -1.02 0.50
CA VAL A 43 7.98 -0.38 0.33
C VAL A 43 8.90 -1.35 -0.40
N THR A 44 9.41 -0.95 -1.55
CA THR A 44 10.42 -1.71 -2.30
C THR A 44 11.78 -1.11 -2.02
N GLY A 45 12.80 -1.88 -1.64
CA GLY A 45 14.10 -1.29 -1.30
C GLY A 45 15.31 -2.17 -1.53
N THR A 46 16.49 -1.56 -1.45
CA THR A 46 17.73 -2.31 -1.59
C THR A 46 17.92 -3.27 -0.42
N THR A 47 18.66 -4.36 -0.63
CA THR A 47 18.92 -5.38 0.40
C THR A 47 19.60 -4.84 1.66
N ASN A 48 20.21 -3.64 1.60
CA ASN A 48 20.93 -3.01 2.70
C ASN A 48 20.10 -1.93 3.42
N ASP A 49 19.01 -1.46 2.82
CA ASP A 49 18.08 -0.52 3.44
C ASP A 49 16.66 -0.68 2.85
N PRO A 50 15.76 -1.36 3.58
CA PRO A 50 14.38 -1.59 3.11
C PRO A 50 13.52 -0.32 3.13
N LEU A 51 14.01 0.81 3.66
CA LEU A 51 13.32 2.10 3.66
C LEU A 51 13.73 3.01 2.49
N VAL A 52 14.78 2.65 1.75
CA VAL A 52 15.13 3.34 0.49
C VAL A 52 14.21 2.81 -0.60
N THR A 53 13.21 3.59 -0.98
CA THR A 53 12.27 3.22 -2.04
C THR A 53 12.96 3.13 -3.39
N THR A 54 12.98 1.94 -3.99
CA THR A 54 13.35 1.76 -5.40
C THR A 54 12.13 1.57 -6.27
N ASP A 55 11.96 2.44 -7.26
CA ASP A 55 10.95 2.30 -8.30
C ASP A 55 11.47 1.50 -9.49
N THR A 56 12.81 1.34 -9.60
CA THR A 56 13.45 0.73 -10.76
C THR A 56 14.44 -0.36 -10.35
N LEU A 57 14.24 -1.56 -10.88
CA LEU A 57 15.13 -2.71 -10.72
C LEU A 57 15.94 -2.92 -12.00
N TRP A 58 17.26 -2.76 -11.90
CA TRP A 58 18.19 -2.97 -13.01
C TRP A 58 18.78 -4.37 -12.96
N PHE A 59 18.78 -5.08 -14.09
CA PHE A 59 19.41 -6.40 -14.23
C PHE A 59 20.43 -6.40 -15.38
N ALA A 60 21.52 -7.16 -15.25
CA ALA A 60 22.43 -7.35 -16.38
C ALA A 60 21.80 -8.35 -17.39
N PRO A 61 22.00 -8.19 -18.71
CA PRO A 61 21.46 -9.15 -19.68
C PRO A 61 21.87 -10.59 -19.36
N GLY A 62 20.90 -11.48 -19.23
CA GLY A 62 21.12 -12.88 -18.86
C GLY A 62 21.27 -13.15 -17.35
N ASP A 63 21.18 -12.12 -16.51
CA ASP A 63 21.25 -12.22 -15.05
C ASP A 63 19.94 -11.75 -14.40
N SER A 64 19.63 -12.31 -13.22
CA SER A 64 18.48 -11.89 -12.41
C SER A 64 18.85 -10.69 -11.53
N ALA A 65 17.86 -9.89 -11.18
CA ALA A 65 18.00 -8.87 -10.15
C ALA A 65 16.96 -9.07 -9.07
N SER A 66 17.23 -8.59 -7.86
CA SER A 66 16.31 -8.70 -6.74
C SER A 66 16.16 -7.40 -5.97
N THR A 67 14.98 -7.19 -5.42
CA THR A 67 14.68 -6.08 -4.51
C THR A 67 13.89 -6.59 -3.31
N THR A 68 14.07 -5.97 -2.16
CA THR A 68 13.25 -6.27 -0.98
C THR A 68 11.85 -5.68 -1.17
N VAL A 69 10.85 -6.36 -0.63
CA VAL A 69 9.45 -5.93 -0.60
C VAL A 69 9.02 -6.01 0.86
N THR A 70 8.79 -4.86 1.48
CA THR A 70 8.28 -4.75 2.84
C THR A 70 6.84 -4.27 2.78
N VAL A 71 5.91 -5.09 3.26
CA VAL A 71 4.53 -4.67 3.49
C VAL A 71 4.38 -4.23 4.94
N ILE A 72 3.81 -3.06 5.15
CA ILE A 72 3.53 -2.48 6.47
C ILE A 72 2.01 -2.36 6.60
N VAL A 73 1.46 -2.91 7.68
CA VAL A 73 0.02 -2.88 7.97
C VAL A 73 -0.19 -2.08 9.25
N THR A 74 -1.05 -1.06 9.19
CA THR A 74 -1.36 -0.19 10.33
C THR A 74 -2.86 -0.04 10.56
N ASP A 75 -3.21 0.20 11.82
CA ASP A 75 -4.57 0.53 12.25
C ASP A 75 -4.89 2.01 11.98
N TYR A 76 -6.10 2.42 12.36
CA TYR A 76 -6.60 3.79 12.20
C TYR A 76 -5.77 4.85 12.94
N TYR A 77 -5.05 4.46 13.99
CA TYR A 77 -4.20 5.34 14.78
C TYR A 77 -2.75 5.35 14.27
N GLY A 78 -2.45 4.61 13.19
CA GLY A 78 -1.11 4.46 12.64
C GLY A 78 -0.24 3.44 13.40
N HIS A 79 -0.82 2.64 14.29
CA HIS A 79 -0.07 1.58 14.98
C HIS A 79 0.05 0.34 14.11
N ALA A 80 1.21 -0.32 14.22
CA ALA A 80 1.46 -1.58 13.54
C ALA A 80 0.50 -2.70 13.99
N VAL A 81 -0.06 -3.44 13.02
CA VAL A 81 -0.99 -4.55 13.27
C VAL A 81 -0.27 -5.88 13.08
N ALA A 82 0.01 -6.59 14.18
CA ALA A 82 0.64 -7.91 14.17
C ALA A 82 -0.36 -9.05 13.94
N GLY A 83 0.12 -10.19 13.42
CA GLY A 83 -0.69 -11.40 13.24
C GLY A 83 -1.72 -11.31 12.10
N MET A 84 -1.60 -10.33 11.23
CA MET A 84 -2.51 -10.11 10.11
C MET A 84 -2.01 -10.84 8.87
N LYS A 85 -2.89 -11.60 8.21
CA LYS A 85 -2.56 -12.23 6.93
C LYS A 85 -2.62 -11.20 5.80
N VAL A 86 -1.57 -11.16 4.99
CA VAL A 86 -1.41 -10.27 3.84
C VAL A 86 -1.41 -11.12 2.57
N ASP A 87 -2.36 -10.88 1.67
CA ASP A 87 -2.30 -11.45 0.33
C ASP A 87 -1.41 -10.58 -0.57
N LEU A 88 -0.32 -11.16 -1.06
CA LEU A 88 0.65 -10.52 -1.95
C LEU A 88 0.55 -11.15 -3.33
N SER A 89 0.35 -10.32 -4.36
CA SER A 89 0.21 -10.79 -5.74
C SER A 89 1.03 -9.94 -6.72
N LEU A 90 1.36 -10.58 -7.85
CA LEU A 90 2.07 -9.98 -8.98
C LEU A 90 1.11 -9.87 -10.16
N ALA A 91 0.98 -8.68 -10.73
CA ALA A 91 0.22 -8.48 -11.98
C ALA A 91 0.80 -9.26 -13.17
N ASN A 92 2.12 -9.40 -13.26
CA ASN A 92 2.77 -10.19 -14.31
C ASN A 92 3.76 -11.23 -13.76
N ALA A 93 3.30 -12.47 -13.60
CA ALA A 93 4.14 -13.58 -13.14
C ALA A 93 5.28 -13.96 -14.10
N SER A 94 5.29 -13.47 -15.35
CA SER A 94 6.42 -13.71 -16.28
C SER A 94 7.65 -12.87 -15.95
N LEU A 95 7.50 -11.78 -15.18
CA LEU A 95 8.60 -10.87 -14.87
C LEU A 95 9.41 -11.31 -13.65
N GLY A 96 8.86 -12.16 -12.78
CA GLY A 96 9.55 -12.61 -11.58
C GLY A 96 8.66 -13.34 -10.58
N VAL A 97 9.21 -13.52 -9.38
CA VAL A 97 8.57 -14.22 -8.25
C VAL A 97 8.77 -13.46 -6.94
N ILE A 98 7.85 -13.65 -5.99
CA ILE A 98 7.97 -13.18 -4.60
C ILE A 98 8.35 -14.36 -3.72
N GLU A 99 9.40 -14.19 -2.92
CA GLU A 99 9.90 -15.15 -1.94
C GLU A 99 9.80 -14.53 -0.54
N TYR A 100 9.09 -15.17 0.39
CA TYR A 100 8.99 -14.66 1.77
C TYR A 100 10.33 -14.83 2.49
N VAL A 101 10.77 -13.78 3.19
CA VAL A 101 12.02 -13.82 3.96
C VAL A 101 11.86 -14.63 5.25
N ASP A 102 10.72 -14.48 5.92
CA ASP A 102 10.38 -15.27 7.09
C ASP A 102 9.61 -16.51 6.66
N GLU A 103 10.24 -17.69 6.72
CA GLU A 103 9.61 -18.95 6.34
C GLU A 103 8.56 -19.45 7.36
N THR A 104 8.58 -18.90 8.58
CA THR A 104 7.65 -19.29 9.65
C THR A 104 6.37 -18.46 9.57
N LEU A 105 6.50 -17.13 9.54
CA LEU A 105 5.35 -16.22 9.46
C LEU A 105 4.85 -16.06 8.03
N ARG A 106 5.73 -16.19 7.03
CA ARG A 106 5.42 -16.07 5.60
C ARG A 106 4.64 -14.80 5.27
N ASP A 107 3.35 -14.95 5.01
CA ASP A 107 2.41 -13.92 4.62
C ASP A 107 1.70 -13.26 5.81
N THR A 108 2.11 -13.57 7.04
CA THR A 108 1.55 -13.02 8.27
C THR A 108 2.45 -11.94 8.86
N THR A 109 1.85 -10.81 9.26
CA THR A 109 2.62 -9.70 9.84
C THR A 109 3.26 -10.09 11.18
N ASN A 110 4.53 -9.72 11.33
CA ASN A 110 5.28 -9.90 12.57
C ASN A 110 4.84 -8.94 13.69
N SER A 111 5.54 -8.97 14.83
CA SER A 111 5.25 -8.12 16.01
C SER A 111 5.31 -6.61 15.76
N VAL A 112 5.90 -6.18 14.64
CA VAL A 112 5.97 -4.77 14.21
C VAL A 112 5.10 -4.49 12.98
N GLY A 113 4.14 -5.36 12.68
CA GLY A 113 3.14 -5.17 11.63
C GLY A 113 3.69 -5.28 10.22
N ARG A 114 4.74 -6.08 10.02
CA ARG A 114 5.42 -6.20 8.72
C ARG A 114 5.43 -7.61 8.15
N VAL A 115 5.31 -7.69 6.83
CA VAL A 115 5.66 -8.87 6.02
C VAL A 115 6.84 -8.50 5.14
N ASN A 116 7.93 -9.27 5.23
CA ASN A 116 9.14 -9.06 4.44
C ASN A 116 9.27 -10.15 3.39
N ALA A 117 9.47 -9.74 2.15
CA ALA A 117 9.69 -10.62 1.01
C ALA A 117 10.80 -10.06 0.11
N VAL A 118 11.21 -10.88 -0.85
CA VAL A 118 12.13 -10.50 -1.92
C VAL A 118 11.40 -10.72 -3.24
N PHE A 119 11.39 -9.71 -4.09
CA PHE A 119 11.04 -9.89 -5.49
C PHE A 119 12.31 -10.23 -6.27
N ARG A 120 12.29 -11.34 -7.03
CA ARG A 120 13.38 -11.77 -7.91
C ARG A 120 12.89 -11.76 -9.36
N SER A 121 13.58 -11.01 -10.22
CA SER A 121 13.23 -10.91 -11.63
C SER A 121 13.76 -12.09 -12.45
N TYR A 122 13.07 -12.43 -13.54
CA TYR A 122 13.52 -13.44 -14.52
C TYR A 122 14.30 -12.84 -15.68
N ALA A 123 15.03 -11.74 -15.45
CA ALA A 123 15.80 -11.03 -16.48
C ALA A 123 14.94 -10.55 -17.68
N GLN A 124 13.66 -10.27 -17.44
CA GLN A 124 12.75 -9.70 -18.43
C GLN A 124 12.45 -8.24 -18.11
N ALA A 125 12.53 -7.39 -19.12
CA ALA A 125 12.14 -5.99 -19.00
C ALA A 125 10.60 -5.89 -18.95
N GLY A 126 10.09 -5.01 -18.10
CA GLY A 126 8.66 -4.78 -18.00
C GLY A 126 8.29 -4.00 -16.76
N ASP A 127 7.03 -3.64 -16.65
CA ASP A 127 6.49 -2.94 -15.48
C ASP A 127 5.70 -3.94 -14.65
N GLN A 128 6.15 -4.17 -13.43
CA GLN A 128 5.52 -5.07 -12.48
C GLN A 128 4.65 -4.25 -11.52
N ILE A 129 3.44 -4.72 -11.25
CA ILE A 129 2.61 -4.19 -10.16
C ILE A 129 2.56 -5.24 -9.05
N ILE A 130 3.04 -4.87 -7.86
CA ILE A 130 2.92 -5.67 -6.64
C ILE A 130 1.68 -5.16 -5.91
N THR A 131 0.72 -6.05 -5.64
CA THR A 131 -0.50 -5.72 -4.89
C THR A 131 -0.46 -6.43 -3.55
N ALA A 132 -0.76 -5.71 -2.49
CA ALA A 132 -0.90 -6.23 -1.14
C ALA A 132 -2.30 -5.92 -0.63
N THR A 133 -2.98 -6.92 -0.04
CA THR A 133 -4.28 -6.74 0.60
C THR A 133 -4.30 -7.35 2.00
N ALA A 134 -4.90 -6.64 2.96
CA ALA A 134 -5.07 -7.11 4.33
C ALA A 134 -6.25 -6.39 5.00
N GLY A 135 -7.11 -7.13 5.70
CA GLY A 135 -8.24 -6.53 6.44
C GLY A 135 -9.14 -5.60 5.62
N GLY A 136 -9.28 -5.84 4.31
CA GLY A 136 -10.04 -4.99 3.38
C GLY A 136 -9.29 -3.78 2.81
N ALA A 137 -8.11 -3.43 3.36
CA ALA A 137 -7.23 -2.43 2.77
C ALA A 137 -6.42 -3.03 1.60
N THR A 138 -6.13 -2.21 0.59
CA THR A 138 -5.35 -2.60 -0.61
C THR A 138 -4.31 -1.54 -0.92
N SER A 139 -3.12 -1.97 -1.34
CA SER A 139 -2.06 -1.09 -1.84
C SER A 139 -1.39 -1.69 -3.06
N ASN A 140 -1.00 -0.83 -3.99
CA ASN A 140 -0.33 -1.19 -5.23
C ASN A 140 1.02 -0.47 -5.31
N ARG A 141 2.03 -1.19 -5.77
CA ARG A 141 3.37 -0.67 -6.00
C ARG A 141 3.86 -1.03 -7.38
N VAL A 142 4.23 -0.02 -8.17
CA VAL A 142 4.87 -0.21 -9.47
C VAL A 142 6.37 -0.41 -9.26
N LEU A 143 6.91 -1.45 -9.88
CA LEU A 143 8.33 -1.75 -9.96
C LEU A 143 8.72 -1.87 -11.44
N VAL A 144 9.55 -0.96 -11.89
CA VAL A 144 10.01 -0.84 -13.27
C VAL A 144 11.26 -1.71 -13.45
N ILE A 145 11.19 -2.78 -14.22
CA ILE A 145 12.31 -3.70 -14.44
C ILE A 145 12.95 -3.40 -15.78
N ARG A 146 14.26 -3.12 -15.79
CA ARG A 146 14.98 -2.71 -16.99
C ARG A 146 16.34 -3.40 -17.09
N PRO A 147 16.77 -3.76 -18.31
CA PRO A 147 18.14 -4.20 -18.52
C PRO A 147 19.05 -3.01 -18.28
N ARG A 148 20.16 -3.24 -17.58
CA ARG A 148 21.30 -2.33 -17.61
C ARG A 148 21.88 -2.43 -19.01
N SER A 149 21.96 -1.31 -19.74
CA SER A 149 22.73 -1.29 -20.98
C SER A 149 24.17 -1.65 -20.63
N GLN A 150 24.60 -2.84 -21.03
CA GLN A 150 26.02 -3.09 -21.20
C GLN A 150 26.42 -2.25 -22.42
N GLY A 151 27.48 -1.45 -22.31
CA GLY A 151 28.04 -0.74 -23.45
C GLY A 151 28.18 -1.71 -24.62
N ILE A 152 27.40 -1.50 -25.68
CA ILE A 152 27.38 -2.38 -26.83
C ILE A 152 28.71 -2.15 -27.55
N ARG A 153 29.57 -3.18 -27.61
CA ARG A 153 30.64 -3.24 -28.59
C ARG A 153 30.04 -3.60 -29.95
N ASP A 154 29.23 -2.70 -30.49
CA ASP A 154 28.99 -2.72 -31.93
C ASP A 154 30.29 -2.20 -32.53
N GLY A 155 30.88 -2.96 -33.44
CA GLY A 155 32.19 -2.73 -34.02
C GLY A 155 32.31 -1.47 -34.89
N ASN A 156 31.61 -0.39 -34.56
CA ASN A 156 31.77 0.94 -35.12
C ASN A 156 31.90 1.95 -33.98
N PHE A 157 33.14 2.45 -33.85
CA PHE A 157 33.64 3.54 -33.02
C PHE A 157 32.60 4.48 -32.37
N GLY A 158 32.76 4.73 -31.07
CA GLY A 158 32.29 5.99 -30.48
C GLY A 158 32.18 6.02 -28.96
N GLU A 159 31.25 5.28 -28.39
CA GLU A 159 30.69 5.68 -27.09
C GLU A 159 30.74 4.55 -26.06
N TYR A 160 31.51 4.76 -24.99
CA TYR A 160 31.55 3.87 -23.82
C TYR A 160 30.81 4.53 -22.65
N CYS A 161 29.60 4.06 -22.34
CA CYS A 161 28.88 4.48 -21.14
C CYS A 161 29.10 3.49 -20.00
N ILE A 162 29.68 3.97 -18.90
CA ILE A 162 29.71 3.27 -17.62
C ILE A 162 28.56 3.83 -16.77
N TYR A 163 27.61 2.97 -16.43
CA TYR A 163 26.51 3.33 -15.53
C TYR A 163 26.90 2.96 -14.11
N VAL A 164 26.85 3.90 -13.16
CA VAL A 164 27.08 3.65 -11.73
C VAL A 164 25.88 4.15 -10.94
N ALA A 165 25.13 3.22 -10.35
CA ALA A 165 23.99 3.40 -9.44
C ALA A 165 22.81 4.27 -9.93
N THR A 166 23.05 5.53 -10.28
CA THR A 166 22.05 6.52 -10.72
C THR A 166 22.52 7.42 -11.87
N ASP A 167 23.82 7.43 -12.21
CA ASP A 167 24.38 8.29 -13.25
C ASP A 167 24.99 7.47 -14.39
N SER A 168 24.93 8.04 -15.59
CA SER A 168 25.64 7.56 -16.77
C SER A 168 26.83 8.46 -17.06
N ILE A 169 28.03 7.91 -17.02
CA ILE A 169 29.23 8.59 -17.54
C ILE A 169 29.53 7.99 -18.90
N CYS A 170 29.30 8.77 -19.95
CA CYS A 170 29.63 8.40 -21.32
C CYS A 170 30.97 9.03 -21.71
N PHE A 171 31.86 8.21 -22.25
CA PHE A 171 33.17 8.60 -22.75
C PHE A 171 33.17 8.46 -24.27
N ASP A 172 33.46 9.57 -24.96
CA ASP A 172 33.92 9.53 -26.34
C ASP A 172 35.39 9.14 -26.34
N ILE A 173 35.73 7.99 -26.93
CA ILE A 173 37.12 7.61 -27.14
C ILE A 173 37.51 8.06 -28.56
N PRO A 174 38.36 9.08 -28.72
CA PRO A 174 38.89 9.43 -30.04
C PRO A 174 39.71 8.24 -30.57
N GLY A 175 39.39 7.83 -31.80
CA GLY A 175 40.11 6.79 -32.54
C GLY A 175 41.50 7.21 -33.00
#